data_AF-A0A1X7F0B1-F1
#
_entry.id   AF-A0A1X7F0B1-F1
#
_cell.length_a   1.000
_cell.length_b   1.000
_cell.length_c   1.000
_cell.angle_alpha   90.00
_cell.angle_beta   90.00
_cell.angle_gamma   90.00
#
_symmetry.space_group_name_H-M   'P 1'
#
loop_
_entity.id
_entity.type
_entity.pdbx_description
1 polymer ?
#
loop_
_entity_poly.entity_id
_entity_poly.type
_entity_poly.pdbx_seq_one_letter_code
_entity_poly.pdbx_strand_id
1 'polypeptide(L)'
;MTKRIYTVEPVEESSRLTDVRILIEGKVWHLWGRKGDERERTLVGVSDKGAHTLPVLFGAGLGVCIEKLLERGPVAVVDNDPQIAKLTGADRFRDHPQVLWIDGKPAEVLNSLKEWQNVNGGRSFEIIKIPLYLRLDPDWYAVIANTLAEMEKTEDGFDFWEQVKYPKFQNVKPKILFLNRPYFLTGEIISALDRLGISYRTVDIGLGDTVRDGFVEDLLKSVVEFKPDFALTVNHFGIDREGKLTDLLLKLKLPLASWFVDNPHLVLYRYKDISPELTAIFTYDAGNLEIMHDKGYGNVFYLPLATDPCRFKAGIKGKNSWRAKVSFVGNSMADAVANTLLGAKLPANISNKYQQLAAEFCESADISVEEYFKKNHPQVLEAIEGFATDEQKLSFEALITWEATRQYRLSCIKELLSFNPLIVGDCGWHVLLDNKGWHYLSSLDYYTDLPAFYPMSDVSFNCTSRQMKGAVNQRIFDVPACGGFILTDYREQMENLFEPENEIISYRNVKEIPQVLERCIKDKKMRARVSAAALKRILFEHTYEHRLISLMDKMRKTFG
;
A
#
# COMPACT_ATOMS: atom_id res chain seq x y z
N MET A 1 -5.52 22.08 10.96
CA MET A 1 -5.06 23.41 11.37
C MET A 1 -4.86 23.37 12.87
N THR A 2 -3.60 23.29 13.29
CA THR A 2 -3.20 22.90 14.65
C THR A 2 -2.59 24.07 15.45
N LYS A 3 -2.87 25.32 15.03
CA LYS A 3 -2.48 26.52 15.78
C LYS A 3 -3.15 26.50 17.15
N ARG A 4 -2.35 26.50 18.20
CA ARG A 4 -2.86 26.51 19.58
C ARG A 4 -3.45 27.89 19.89
N ILE A 5 -4.61 27.91 20.55
CA ILE A 5 -5.18 29.15 21.10
C ILE A 5 -4.50 29.42 22.45
N TYR A 6 -3.99 30.63 22.64
CA TYR A 6 -3.29 31.03 23.86
C TYR A 6 -3.45 32.52 24.15
N THR A 7 -3.16 32.90 25.40
CA THR A 7 -2.95 34.29 25.81
C THR A 7 -1.54 34.47 26.38
N VAL A 8 -1.08 35.72 26.44
CA VAL A 8 0.26 36.07 26.92
C VAL A 8 0.21 37.03 28.12
N GLU A 9 1.12 36.85 29.06
CA GLU A 9 1.29 37.73 30.24
C GLU A 9 2.77 38.11 30.41
N PRO A 10 3.07 39.37 30.77
CA PRO A 10 4.44 39.80 30.99
C PRO A 10 5.01 39.22 32.30
N VAL A 11 6.30 38.87 32.28
CA VAL A 11 7.06 38.56 33.50
C VAL A 11 8.08 39.66 33.71
N GLU A 12 7.91 40.45 34.77
CA GLU A 12 8.76 41.60 35.08
C GLU A 12 9.58 41.36 36.34
N GLU A 13 10.87 41.70 36.27
CA GLU A 13 11.75 41.83 37.44
C GLU A 13 12.25 43.28 37.49
N SER A 14 12.12 43.95 38.64
CA SER A 14 12.52 45.36 38.83
C SER A 14 11.97 46.32 37.75
N SER A 15 10.70 46.14 37.38
CA SER A 15 9.99 46.94 36.36
C SER A 15 10.55 46.82 34.94
N ARG A 16 11.31 45.76 34.65
CA ARG A 16 11.80 45.41 33.31
C ARG A 16 11.20 44.07 32.89
N LEU A 17 10.68 44.00 31.67
CA LEU A 17 10.25 42.74 31.08
C LEU A 17 11.44 41.79 30.92
N THR A 18 11.34 40.60 31.51
CA THR A 18 12.39 39.57 31.51
C THR A 18 11.99 38.30 30.76
N ASP A 19 10.70 38.03 30.67
CA ASP A 19 10.14 36.86 29.98
C ASP A 19 8.65 37.08 29.67
N VAL A 20 8.06 36.14 28.93
CA VAL A 20 6.62 36.10 28.64
C VAL A 20 6.06 34.76 29.08
N ARG A 21 4.96 34.78 29.85
CA ARG A 21 4.15 33.58 30.13
C ARG A 21 3.14 33.39 29.03
N ILE A 22 2.95 32.13 28.62
CA ILE A 22 2.01 31.73 27.58
C ILE A 22 1.02 30.75 28.20
N LEU A 23 -0.24 31.16 28.28
CA LEU A 23 -1.31 30.39 28.90
C LEU A 23 -2.03 29.57 27.82
N ILE A 24 -1.89 28.25 27.88
CA ILE A 24 -2.45 27.32 26.88
C ILE A 24 -3.16 26.19 27.60
N GLU A 25 -4.48 26.04 27.40
CA GLU A 25 -5.27 24.91 27.93
C GLU A 25 -5.04 24.65 29.45
N GLY A 26 -4.99 25.73 30.26
CA GLY A 26 -4.77 25.64 31.70
C GLY A 26 -3.31 25.34 32.13
N LYS A 27 -2.37 25.28 31.18
CA LYS A 27 -0.94 25.13 31.43
C LYS A 27 -0.21 26.46 31.21
N VAL A 28 0.80 26.72 32.03
CA VAL A 28 1.69 27.89 31.89
C VAL A 28 2.97 27.44 31.19
N TRP A 29 3.23 27.99 30.02
CA TRP A 29 4.50 27.90 29.32
C TRP A 29 5.25 29.22 29.45
N HIS A 30 6.55 29.19 29.16
CA HIS A 30 7.42 30.36 29.17
C HIS A 30 8.08 30.51 27.81
N LEU A 31 8.29 31.76 27.37
CA LEU A 31 9.04 32.06 26.15
C LEU A 31 10.47 31.56 26.31
N TRP A 32 11.13 31.96 27.38
CA TRP A 32 12.46 31.49 27.74
C TRP A 32 12.62 31.08 29.21
N GLY A 33 11.80 31.62 30.11
CA GLY A 33 11.95 31.46 31.56
C GLY A 33 13.02 32.40 32.13
N ARG A 34 13.62 32.02 33.27
CA ARG A 34 14.70 32.80 33.90
C ARG A 34 15.87 33.00 32.93
N LYS A 35 16.46 34.21 32.94
CA LYS A 35 17.57 34.63 32.06
C LYS A 35 17.19 34.55 30.57
N GLY A 36 15.97 34.99 30.25
CA GLY A 36 15.44 34.88 28.88
C GLY A 36 16.24 35.68 27.86
N ASP A 37 16.69 36.87 28.24
CA ASP A 37 17.59 37.70 27.44
C ASP A 37 18.95 37.04 27.16
N GLU A 38 19.57 36.41 28.16
CA GLU A 38 20.82 35.65 27.97
C GLU A 38 20.62 34.48 27.00
N ARG A 39 19.53 33.71 27.16
CA ARG A 39 19.20 32.55 26.30
C ARG A 39 18.88 32.95 24.87
N GLU A 40 18.23 34.09 24.69
CA GLU A 40 17.95 34.61 23.36
C GLU A 40 19.22 35.14 22.70
N ARG A 41 20.15 35.74 23.45
CA ARG A 41 21.48 36.14 22.93
C ARG A 41 22.33 34.97 22.47
N THR A 42 22.24 33.81 23.14
CA THR A 42 23.04 32.64 22.74
C THR A 42 22.57 31.99 21.43
N LEU A 43 21.37 32.32 20.94
CA LEU A 43 20.92 31.90 19.59
C LEU A 43 21.79 32.51 18.49
N VAL A 44 22.36 33.69 18.73
CA VAL A 44 23.28 34.36 17.82
C VAL A 44 24.68 33.80 18.06
N GLY A 45 24.97 32.62 17.49
CA GLY A 45 26.20 31.88 17.74
C GLY A 45 27.47 32.69 17.46
N VAL A 46 28.56 32.42 18.19
CA VAL A 46 29.88 33.10 18.10
C VAL A 46 30.66 32.70 16.81
N SER A 47 29.99 32.09 15.82
CA SER A 47 30.63 31.52 14.64
C SER A 47 31.01 32.58 13.60
N ASP A 48 32.23 32.49 13.06
CA ASP A 48 32.76 33.29 11.93
C ASP A 48 31.96 33.14 10.61
N LYS A 49 30.92 32.29 10.56
CA LYS A 49 30.01 32.18 9.41
C LYS A 49 29.16 33.45 9.19
N GLY A 50 28.99 34.30 10.20
CA GLY A 50 28.06 35.43 10.18
C GLY A 50 28.34 36.51 9.12
N ALA A 51 29.49 36.49 8.45
CA ALA A 51 29.81 37.44 7.38
C ALA A 51 29.26 37.02 6.00
N HIS A 52 28.82 35.76 5.82
CA HIS A 52 28.49 35.19 4.51
C HIS A 52 27.08 34.59 4.41
N THR A 53 26.29 34.60 5.48
CA THR A 53 24.91 34.08 5.52
C THR A 53 23.88 35.20 5.73
N LEU A 54 22.61 34.90 5.45
CA LEU A 54 21.47 35.77 5.71
C LEU A 54 20.63 35.22 6.87
N PRO A 55 20.54 35.91 8.01
CA PRO A 55 19.82 35.38 9.16
C PRO A 55 18.30 35.44 8.97
N VAL A 56 17.64 34.31 9.21
CA VAL A 56 16.17 34.16 9.20
C VAL A 56 15.71 33.67 10.56
N LEU A 57 15.09 34.56 11.32
CA LEU A 57 14.61 34.30 12.68
C LEU A 57 13.14 33.88 12.67
N PHE A 58 12.84 32.70 13.21
CA PHE A 58 11.47 32.18 13.38
C PHE A 58 10.93 32.53 14.77
N GLY A 59 10.02 33.52 14.80
CA GLY A 59 9.47 34.12 16.00
C GLY A 59 10.29 35.32 16.51
N ALA A 60 9.62 36.42 16.84
CA ALA A 60 10.28 37.66 17.25
C ALA A 60 10.91 37.62 18.65
N GLY A 61 10.39 36.77 19.54
CA GLY A 61 10.94 36.59 20.89
C GLY A 61 10.82 37.85 21.75
N LEU A 62 11.83 38.10 22.60
CA LEU A 62 11.99 39.35 23.36
C LEU A 62 12.57 40.49 22.50
N GLY A 63 12.90 40.22 21.23
CA GLY A 63 13.54 41.17 20.32
C GLY A 63 15.06 41.30 20.50
N VAL A 64 15.65 40.61 21.49
CA VAL A 64 17.08 40.67 21.79
C VAL A 64 17.91 40.01 20.69
N CYS A 65 17.39 38.92 20.11
CA CYS A 65 18.03 38.25 18.98
C CYS A 65 18.07 39.18 17.75
N ILE A 66 16.97 39.88 17.47
CA ILE A 66 16.84 40.80 16.33
C ILE A 66 17.88 41.92 16.44
N GLU A 67 17.99 42.56 17.62
CA GLU A 67 19.00 43.60 17.86
C GLU A 67 20.41 43.13 17.58
N LYS A 68 20.74 41.91 18.04
CA LYS A 68 22.08 41.37 17.89
C LYS A 68 22.40 40.95 16.45
N LEU A 69 21.40 40.47 15.71
CA LEU A 69 21.54 40.13 14.29
C LEU A 69 21.69 41.39 13.43
N LEU A 70 21.03 42.49 13.80
CA LEU A 70 21.16 43.78 13.10
C LEU A 70 22.57 44.36 13.15
N GLU A 71 23.37 44.02 14.17
CA GLU A 71 24.80 44.38 14.20
C GLU A 71 25.60 43.70 13.07
N ARG A 72 25.10 42.59 12.50
CA ARG A 72 25.74 41.84 11.40
C ARG A 72 25.26 42.26 10.02
N GLY A 73 24.09 42.91 9.92
CA GLY A 73 23.49 43.31 8.65
C GLY A 73 21.97 43.05 8.60
N PRO A 74 21.40 42.87 7.39
CA PRO A 74 19.96 42.72 7.23
C PRO A 74 19.46 41.38 7.78
N VAL A 75 18.26 41.37 8.37
CA VAL A 75 17.65 40.20 9.02
C VAL A 75 16.21 40.01 8.56
N ALA A 76 15.81 38.76 8.32
CA ALA A 76 14.42 38.40 8.10
C ALA A 76 13.80 37.88 9.40
N VAL A 77 12.62 38.38 9.77
CA VAL A 77 11.83 37.93 10.93
C VAL A 77 10.53 37.33 10.42
N VAL A 78 10.39 36.02 10.62
CA VAL A 78 9.22 35.23 10.22
C VAL A 78 8.34 35.03 11.46
N ASP A 79 7.30 35.85 11.60
CA ASP A 79 6.39 35.83 12.76
C ASP A 79 4.96 36.22 12.35
N ASN A 80 4.07 35.22 12.39
CA ASN A 80 2.65 35.29 12.06
C ASN A 80 1.75 35.32 13.31
N ASP A 81 2.32 35.54 14.51
CA ASP A 81 1.56 35.76 15.72
C ASP A 81 1.92 37.10 16.40
N PRO A 82 1.04 38.11 16.31
CA PRO A 82 1.36 39.43 16.82
C PRO A 82 1.38 39.51 18.36
N GLN A 83 0.86 38.51 19.09
CA GLN A 83 0.64 38.64 20.54
C GLN A 83 1.95 38.79 21.33
N ILE A 84 2.93 37.93 21.05
CA ILE A 84 4.22 37.94 21.76
C ILE A 84 5.04 39.17 21.35
N ALA A 85 5.08 39.48 20.05
CA ALA A 85 5.83 40.62 19.54
C ALA A 85 5.32 41.97 20.08
N LYS A 86 3.99 42.14 20.20
CA LYS A 86 3.38 43.34 20.79
C LYS A 86 3.67 43.49 22.27
N LEU A 87 3.57 42.39 23.03
CA LEU A 87 3.81 42.42 24.48
C LEU A 87 5.28 42.72 24.80
N THR A 88 6.20 42.16 24.02
CA THR A 88 7.64 42.34 24.21
C THR A 88 8.18 43.65 23.64
N GLY A 89 7.40 44.31 22.78
CA GLY A 89 7.83 45.48 22.02
C GLY A 89 8.80 45.13 20.89
N ALA A 90 8.93 43.84 20.52
CA ALA A 90 9.75 43.41 19.38
C ALA A 90 9.12 43.80 18.04
N ASP A 91 7.82 44.10 17.99
CA ASP A 91 7.12 44.60 16.81
C ASP A 91 7.64 45.95 16.32
N ARG A 92 8.33 46.74 17.16
CA ARG A 92 9.02 47.98 16.76
C ARG A 92 10.01 47.79 15.62
N PHE A 93 10.53 46.57 15.43
CA PHE A 93 11.47 46.25 14.37
C PHE A 93 10.81 46.11 13.00
N ARG A 94 9.47 46.06 12.91
CA ARG A 94 8.74 46.01 11.62
C ARG A 94 9.07 47.18 10.71
N ASP A 95 9.32 48.36 11.28
CA ASP A 95 9.61 49.58 10.55
C ASP A 95 11.13 49.83 10.36
N HIS A 96 11.98 48.90 10.79
CA HIS A 96 13.43 49.06 10.69
C HIS A 96 13.91 48.80 9.25
N PRO A 97 14.74 49.66 8.65
CA PRO A 97 15.10 49.58 7.22
C PRO A 97 15.90 48.33 6.82
N GLN A 98 16.51 47.65 7.79
CA GLN A 98 17.28 46.41 7.58
C GLN A 98 16.52 45.15 8.05
N VAL A 99 15.27 45.29 8.49
CA VAL A 99 14.44 44.15 8.90
C VAL A 99 13.42 43.87 7.82
N LEU A 100 13.43 42.65 7.29
CA LEU A 100 12.31 42.13 6.52
C LEU A 100 11.39 41.37 7.48
N TRP A 101 10.27 41.97 7.86
CA TRP A 101 9.25 41.28 8.63
C TRP A 101 8.24 40.60 7.71
N ILE A 102 7.99 39.30 7.92
CA ILE A 102 7.13 38.51 7.04
C ILE A 102 6.09 37.75 7.86
N ASP A 103 4.83 37.93 7.49
CA ASP A 103 3.66 37.17 7.94
C ASP A 103 2.79 36.78 6.72
N GLY A 104 1.69 36.06 6.94
CA GLY A 104 0.80 35.62 5.86
C GLY A 104 0.88 34.12 5.54
N LYS A 105 0.58 33.73 4.30
CA LYS A 105 0.54 32.30 3.92
C LYS A 105 1.95 31.72 3.74
N PRO A 106 2.21 30.45 4.10
CA PRO A 106 3.54 29.85 3.98
C PRO A 106 4.22 30.02 2.60
N ALA A 107 3.45 29.88 1.51
CA ALA A 107 3.99 30.07 0.15
C ALA A 107 4.41 31.51 -0.14
N GLU A 108 3.68 32.51 0.37
CA GLU A 108 4.02 33.93 0.23
C GLU A 108 5.28 34.25 1.04
N VAL A 109 5.40 33.67 2.25
CA VAL A 109 6.59 33.83 3.09
C VAL A 109 7.84 33.31 2.39
N LEU A 110 7.78 32.09 1.82
CA LEU A 110 8.91 31.49 1.10
C LEU A 110 9.31 32.31 -0.13
N ASN A 111 8.35 32.84 -0.89
CA ASN A 111 8.63 33.71 -2.04
C ASN A 111 9.31 35.02 -1.62
N SER A 112 8.79 35.69 -0.59
CA SER A 112 9.37 36.93 -0.06
C SER A 112 10.79 36.72 0.47
N LEU A 113 11.05 35.60 1.14
CA LEU A 113 12.41 35.23 1.56
C LEU A 113 13.35 35.07 0.37
N LYS A 114 12.91 34.40 -0.71
CA LYS A 114 13.71 34.20 -1.92
C LYS A 114 14.00 35.51 -2.67
N GLU A 115 13.02 36.39 -2.78
CA GLU A 115 13.21 37.73 -3.35
C GLU A 115 14.23 38.53 -2.54
N TRP A 116 14.12 38.47 -1.21
CA TRP A 116 15.06 39.12 -0.31
C TRP A 116 16.47 38.52 -0.39
N GLN A 117 16.60 37.20 -0.52
CA GLN A 117 17.86 36.51 -0.77
C GLN A 117 18.55 37.07 -2.01
N ASN A 118 17.81 37.19 -3.13
CA ASN A 118 18.32 37.70 -4.39
C ASN A 118 18.80 39.15 -4.27
N VAL A 119 18.02 40.02 -3.61
CA VAL A 119 18.39 41.42 -3.37
C VAL A 119 19.64 41.54 -2.50
N ASN A 120 19.87 40.59 -1.60
CA ASN A 120 21.04 40.56 -0.71
C ASN A 120 22.19 39.67 -1.24
N GLY A 121 22.26 39.46 -2.55
CA GLY A 121 23.39 38.82 -3.22
C GLY A 121 23.38 37.30 -3.21
N GLY A 122 22.20 36.67 -3.05
CA GLY A 122 22.01 35.22 -3.21
C GLY A 122 22.73 34.38 -2.17
N ARG A 123 22.95 34.91 -0.96
CA ARG A 123 23.63 34.20 0.12
C ARG A 123 22.71 33.17 0.77
N SER A 124 23.29 32.09 1.28
CA SER A 124 22.56 31.06 2.04
C SER A 124 21.91 31.58 3.31
N PHE A 125 20.76 31.03 3.67
CA PHE A 125 20.07 31.34 4.91
C PHE A 125 20.71 30.70 6.15
N GLU A 126 20.85 31.49 7.21
CA GLU A 126 21.09 31.02 8.57
C GLU A 126 19.77 30.94 9.32
N ILE A 127 19.23 29.73 9.46
CA ILE A 127 17.91 29.50 10.06
C ILE A 127 18.02 29.47 11.58
N ILE A 128 17.45 30.48 12.25
CA ILE A 128 17.46 30.65 13.70
C ILE A 128 16.04 30.44 14.23
N LYS A 129 15.87 29.50 15.17
CA LYS A 129 14.55 29.06 15.62
C LYS A 129 14.35 29.38 17.10
N ILE A 130 13.29 30.11 17.44
CA ILE A 130 12.81 30.20 18.83
C ILE A 130 11.90 28.99 19.09
N PRO A 131 12.30 28.00 19.94
CA PRO A 131 11.62 26.71 20.02
C PRO A 131 10.13 26.77 20.39
N LEU A 132 9.72 27.79 21.15
CA LEU A 132 8.33 27.98 21.53
C LEU A 132 7.42 28.13 20.30
N TYR A 133 7.80 28.98 19.34
CA TYR A 133 6.94 29.30 18.19
C TYR A 133 6.63 28.08 17.34
N LEU A 134 7.62 27.20 17.15
CA LEU A 134 7.44 25.92 16.45
C LEU A 134 6.45 24.97 17.15
N ARG A 135 6.25 25.15 18.46
CA ARG A 135 5.27 24.36 19.25
C ARG A 135 3.88 25.01 19.28
N LEU A 136 3.80 26.33 19.13
CA LEU A 136 2.55 27.09 19.12
C LEU A 136 1.78 26.87 17.82
N ASP A 137 2.49 26.86 16.69
CA ASP A 137 1.91 26.61 15.37
C ASP A 137 2.88 25.79 14.49
N PRO A 138 2.97 24.46 14.71
CA PRO A 138 3.90 23.60 13.98
C PRO A 138 3.60 23.55 12.48
N ASP A 139 2.32 23.62 12.09
CA ASP A 139 1.87 23.58 10.70
C ASP A 139 2.32 24.82 9.90
N TRP A 140 2.65 25.91 10.59
CA TRP A 140 3.12 27.14 9.98
C TRP A 140 4.64 27.32 10.14
N TYR A 141 5.13 27.43 11.38
CA TYR A 141 6.55 27.72 11.62
C TYR A 141 7.48 26.56 11.24
N ALA A 142 7.14 25.32 11.62
CA ALA A 142 8.01 24.18 11.36
C ALA A 142 8.03 23.81 9.87
N VAL A 143 6.89 23.93 9.18
CA VAL A 143 6.77 23.70 7.74
C VAL A 143 7.67 24.66 6.95
N ILE A 144 7.59 25.98 7.22
CA ILE A 144 8.42 26.97 6.52
C ILE A 144 9.90 26.73 6.84
N ALA A 145 10.25 26.53 8.11
CA ALA A 145 11.64 26.34 8.52
C ALA A 145 12.27 25.06 7.94
N ASN A 146 11.50 23.98 7.82
CA ASN A 146 11.99 22.72 7.23
C ASN A 146 12.10 22.84 5.70
N THR A 147 11.11 23.46 5.05
CA THR A 147 11.15 23.72 3.61
C THR A 147 12.36 24.58 3.23
N LEU A 148 12.64 25.62 4.01
CA LEU A 148 13.80 26.48 3.80
C LEU A 148 15.12 25.73 4.00
N ALA A 149 15.20 24.89 5.04
CA ALA A 149 16.38 24.06 5.29
C ALA A 149 16.61 23.01 4.18
N GLU A 150 15.54 22.51 3.56
CA GLU A 150 15.60 21.62 2.40
C GLU A 150 16.06 22.36 1.14
N MET A 151 15.57 23.58 0.92
CA MET A 151 16.01 24.44 -0.19
C MET A 151 17.51 24.79 -0.08
N GLU A 152 18.01 25.11 1.11
CA GLU A 152 19.45 25.40 1.33
C GLU A 152 20.34 24.17 1.11
N LYS A 153 19.84 22.96 1.43
CA LYS A 153 20.56 21.72 1.10
C LYS A 153 20.68 21.49 -0.42
N THR A 154 19.83 22.12 -1.23
CA THR A 154 19.88 22.01 -2.70
C THR A 154 20.78 23.06 -3.36
N GLU A 155 21.02 24.21 -2.73
CA GLU A 155 21.84 25.30 -3.29
C GLU A 155 23.36 25.09 -3.12
N ASP A 156 23.82 24.28 -2.16
CA ASP A 156 25.24 23.86 -2.01
C ASP A 156 25.73 22.88 -3.11
N GLY A 157 25.13 22.92 -4.30
CA GLY A 157 25.59 22.19 -5.50
C GLY A 157 24.88 20.86 -5.79
N PHE A 158 23.68 20.62 -5.24
CA PHE A 158 22.92 19.39 -5.45
C PHE A 158 21.47 19.69 -5.86
N ASP A 159 21.25 20.04 -7.13
CA ASP A 159 19.89 20.10 -7.68
C ASP A 159 19.32 18.68 -7.83
N PHE A 160 18.61 18.25 -6.79
CA PHE A 160 17.91 16.97 -6.76
C PHE A 160 17.03 16.76 -7.99
N TRP A 161 16.32 17.79 -8.45
CA TRP A 161 15.39 17.69 -9.57
C TRP A 161 16.11 17.50 -10.90
N GLU A 162 17.32 18.03 -11.06
CA GLU A 162 18.18 17.70 -12.20
C GLU A 162 18.70 16.25 -12.13
N GLN A 163 19.01 15.73 -10.94
CA GLN A 163 19.52 14.36 -10.82
C GLN A 163 18.48 13.28 -11.15
N VAL A 164 17.19 13.57 -10.91
CA VAL A 164 16.09 12.66 -11.23
C VAL A 164 15.59 12.80 -12.68
N LYS A 165 16.05 13.83 -13.40
CA LYS A 165 15.85 13.98 -14.86
C LYS A 165 16.81 13.06 -15.61
N TYR A 166 16.38 11.83 -15.84
CA TYR A 166 17.05 10.90 -16.73
C TYR A 166 16.03 10.14 -17.59
N PRO A 167 16.38 9.82 -18.84
CA PRO A 167 15.50 9.05 -19.71
C PRO A 167 15.33 7.63 -19.15
N LYS A 168 14.08 7.14 -19.20
CA LYS A 168 13.71 5.80 -18.74
C LYS A 168 13.82 4.81 -19.90
N PHE A 169 13.87 3.53 -19.59
CA PHE A 169 13.90 2.39 -20.51
C PHE A 169 15.06 2.37 -21.51
N GLN A 170 16.22 2.96 -21.18
CA GLN A 170 17.35 3.07 -22.11
C GLN A 170 18.07 1.74 -22.40
N ASN A 171 18.00 0.78 -21.48
CA ASN A 171 18.61 -0.54 -21.63
C ASN A 171 17.54 -1.58 -21.96
N VAL A 172 17.92 -2.67 -22.66
CA VAL A 172 17.01 -3.80 -22.94
C VAL A 172 16.41 -4.38 -21.65
N LYS A 173 17.26 -4.57 -20.64
CA LYS A 173 16.84 -4.95 -19.29
C LYS A 173 16.60 -3.69 -18.46
N PRO A 174 15.36 -3.41 -18.01
CA PRO A 174 15.09 -2.24 -17.19
C PRO A 174 15.65 -2.41 -15.78
N LYS A 175 15.84 -1.30 -15.08
CA LYS A 175 16.11 -1.21 -13.65
C LYS A 175 14.81 -1.02 -12.89
N ILE A 176 14.56 -1.82 -11.86
CA ILE A 176 13.27 -1.82 -11.13
C ILE A 176 13.46 -1.34 -9.70
N LEU A 177 12.69 -0.34 -9.27
CA LEU A 177 12.56 0.02 -7.86
C LEU A 177 11.40 -0.77 -7.24
N PHE A 178 11.68 -1.79 -6.44
CA PHE A 178 10.64 -2.63 -5.85
C PHE A 178 10.22 -2.11 -4.48
N LEU A 179 8.97 -1.67 -4.35
CA LEU A 179 8.37 -1.27 -3.08
C LEU A 179 7.99 -2.55 -2.33
N ASN A 180 8.81 -2.89 -1.34
CA ASN A 180 8.84 -4.20 -0.72
C ASN A 180 8.01 -4.23 0.55
N ARG A 181 7.16 -5.25 0.68
CA ARG A 181 6.49 -5.65 1.92
C ARG A 181 6.46 -7.18 1.97
N PRO A 182 6.72 -7.82 3.12
CA PRO A 182 6.51 -9.25 3.27
C PRO A 182 5.06 -9.62 2.93
N TYR A 183 4.87 -10.23 1.76
CA TYR A 183 3.58 -10.67 1.25
C TYR A 183 3.79 -11.86 0.30
N PHE A 184 2.71 -12.59 0.03
CA PHE A 184 2.67 -13.55 -1.07
C PHE A 184 3.08 -12.85 -2.38
N LEU A 185 3.83 -13.51 -3.26
CA LEU A 185 4.45 -12.97 -4.50
C LEU A 185 5.77 -12.20 -4.32
N THR A 186 6.01 -11.57 -3.18
CA THR A 186 7.23 -10.75 -2.97
C THR A 186 8.52 -11.57 -3.16
N GLY A 187 8.58 -12.77 -2.57
CA GLY A 187 9.74 -13.65 -2.67
C GLY A 187 9.93 -14.21 -4.08
N GLU A 188 8.83 -14.47 -4.78
CA GLU A 188 8.78 -15.00 -6.14
C GLU A 188 9.24 -13.95 -7.16
N ILE A 189 8.82 -12.68 -6.99
CA ILE A 189 9.30 -11.56 -7.81
C ILE A 189 10.81 -11.43 -7.67
N ILE A 190 11.32 -11.36 -6.43
CA ILE A 190 12.76 -11.23 -6.17
C ILE A 190 13.53 -12.38 -6.81
N SER A 191 13.08 -13.62 -6.58
CA SER A 191 13.73 -14.82 -7.11
C SER A 191 13.73 -14.85 -8.64
N ALA A 192 12.63 -14.41 -9.27
CA ALA A 192 12.52 -14.37 -10.73
C ALA A 192 13.34 -13.21 -11.34
N LEU A 193 13.42 -12.04 -10.68
CA LEU A 193 14.30 -10.94 -11.08
C LEU A 193 15.77 -11.35 -11.05
N ASP A 194 16.21 -12.04 -9.99
CA ASP A 194 17.57 -12.58 -9.87
C ASP A 194 17.88 -13.55 -11.02
N ARG A 195 16.98 -14.50 -11.30
CA ARG A 195 17.15 -15.50 -12.38
C ARG A 195 17.15 -14.89 -13.78
N LEU A 196 16.37 -13.83 -13.99
CA LEU A 196 16.37 -13.06 -15.24
C LEU A 196 17.59 -12.13 -15.35
N GLY A 197 18.36 -11.96 -14.27
CA GLY A 197 19.46 -11.00 -14.19
C GLY A 197 18.99 -9.57 -14.43
N ILE A 198 17.83 -9.21 -13.86
CA ILE A 198 17.28 -7.85 -13.87
C ILE A 198 17.83 -7.12 -12.65
N SER A 199 18.38 -5.92 -12.84
CA SER A 199 18.81 -5.09 -11.73
C SER A 199 17.60 -4.50 -11.02
N TYR A 200 17.50 -4.69 -9.70
CA TYR A 200 16.49 -4.05 -8.89
C TYR A 200 17.08 -3.53 -7.58
N ARG A 201 16.37 -2.58 -6.97
CA ARG A 201 16.61 -2.12 -5.60
C ARG A 201 15.30 -2.15 -4.84
N THR A 202 15.32 -2.61 -3.60
CA THR A 202 14.13 -2.67 -2.75
C THR A 202 14.05 -1.49 -1.81
N VAL A 203 12.85 -0.95 -1.61
CA VAL A 203 12.55 0.02 -0.55
C VAL A 203 11.47 -0.59 0.34
N ASP A 204 11.79 -0.84 1.60
CA ASP A 204 10.82 -1.42 2.54
C ASP A 204 9.72 -0.41 2.88
N ILE A 205 8.48 -0.82 2.68
CA ILE A 205 7.27 -0.03 2.96
C ILE A 205 6.91 -0.08 4.46
N GLY A 206 7.27 -1.16 5.15
CA GLY A 206 6.80 -1.48 6.49
C GLY A 206 5.51 -2.34 6.50
N LEU A 207 5.13 -2.79 7.70
CA LEU A 207 4.02 -3.72 7.92
C LEU A 207 2.71 -3.05 8.40
N GLY A 208 2.74 -1.75 8.72
CA GLY A 208 1.57 -1.02 9.21
C GLY A 208 0.55 -0.69 8.11
N ASP A 209 -0.54 -0.06 8.52
CA ASP A 209 -1.55 0.49 7.60
C ASP A 209 -1.01 1.72 6.84
N THR A 210 -0.01 2.39 7.41
CA THR A 210 0.75 3.47 6.79
C THR A 210 2.16 3.00 6.45
N VAL A 211 2.81 3.71 5.53
CA VAL A 211 4.24 3.52 5.27
C VAL A 211 5.06 3.81 6.53
N ARG A 212 6.21 3.16 6.66
CA ARG A 212 7.14 3.39 7.78
C ARG A 212 7.81 4.76 7.69
N ASP A 213 8.29 5.24 8.84
CA ASP A 213 9.16 6.42 8.90
C ASP A 213 10.41 6.22 8.03
N GLY A 214 10.81 7.28 7.32
CA GLY A 214 11.94 7.27 6.39
C GLY A 214 11.68 6.61 5.03
N PHE A 215 10.49 6.02 4.79
CA PHE A 215 10.17 5.40 3.49
C PHE A 215 10.38 6.34 2.30
N VAL A 216 9.89 7.58 2.40
CA VAL A 216 10.01 8.58 1.32
C VAL A 216 11.48 8.97 1.10
N GLU A 217 12.27 9.13 2.17
CA GLU A 217 13.70 9.43 2.07
C GLU A 217 14.46 8.31 1.36
N ASP A 218 14.22 7.06 1.74
CA ASP A 218 14.84 5.88 1.12
C ASP A 218 14.43 5.73 -0.35
N LEU A 219 13.18 6.05 -0.68
CA LEU A 219 12.69 6.09 -2.06
C LEU A 219 13.44 7.13 -2.87
N LEU A 220 13.51 8.38 -2.41
CA LEU A 220 14.17 9.47 -3.13
C LEU A 220 15.67 9.20 -3.31
N LYS A 221 16.35 8.73 -2.26
CA LYS A 221 17.75 8.30 -2.31
C LYS A 221 17.96 7.19 -3.33
N SER A 222 17.07 6.20 -3.35
CA SER A 222 17.11 5.11 -4.32
C SER A 222 16.92 5.59 -5.74
N VAL A 223 16.01 6.54 -5.99
CA VAL A 223 15.78 7.10 -7.33
C VAL A 223 17.03 7.81 -7.85
N VAL A 224 17.71 8.59 -7.00
CA VAL A 224 18.93 9.34 -7.37
C VAL A 224 20.10 8.39 -7.66
N GLU A 225 20.37 7.46 -6.74
CA GLU A 225 21.56 6.58 -6.83
C GLU A 225 21.40 5.46 -7.85
N PHE A 226 20.21 4.85 -7.93
CA PHE A 226 19.97 3.67 -8.75
C PHE A 226 19.51 4.00 -10.16
N LYS A 227 18.78 5.12 -10.31
CA LYS A 227 18.12 5.56 -11.54
C LYS A 227 17.20 4.47 -12.13
N PRO A 228 16.13 4.05 -11.42
CA PRO A 228 15.18 3.06 -11.90
C PRO A 228 14.40 3.51 -13.13
N ASP A 229 14.03 2.56 -13.99
CA ASP A 229 13.17 2.79 -15.14
C ASP A 229 11.69 2.86 -14.74
N PHE A 230 11.29 2.09 -13.73
CA PHE A 230 9.96 2.14 -13.12
C PHE A 230 9.98 1.59 -11.68
N ALA A 231 8.95 1.92 -10.91
CA ALA A 231 8.66 1.35 -9.60
C ALA A 231 7.67 0.17 -9.72
N LEU A 232 7.84 -0.86 -8.92
CA LEU A 232 6.96 -2.03 -8.85
C LEU A 232 6.40 -2.18 -7.44
N THR A 233 5.11 -2.46 -7.32
CA THR A 233 4.46 -2.81 -6.05
C THR A 233 3.49 -3.97 -6.23
N VAL A 234 3.25 -4.74 -5.17
CA VAL A 234 2.24 -5.80 -5.12
C VAL A 234 1.00 -5.26 -4.41
N ASN A 235 -0.19 -5.53 -4.95
CA ASN A 235 -1.49 -5.09 -4.41
C ASN A 235 -1.52 -3.59 -4.03
N HIS A 236 -0.81 -2.75 -4.80
CA HIS A 236 -0.73 -1.31 -4.53
C HIS A 236 -0.17 -0.94 -3.15
N PHE A 237 0.59 -1.82 -2.51
CA PHE A 237 1.16 -1.52 -1.20
C PHE A 237 2.12 -0.33 -1.26
N GLY A 238 2.10 0.47 -0.20
CA GLY A 238 2.92 1.67 -0.05
C GLY A 238 2.34 2.90 -0.75
N ILE A 239 1.32 2.74 -1.59
CA ILE A 239 0.61 3.88 -2.18
C ILE A 239 -0.47 4.36 -1.21
N ASP A 240 -0.54 5.66 -0.99
CA ASP A 240 -1.52 6.30 -0.12
C ASP A 240 -2.82 6.62 -0.86
N ARG A 241 -3.94 6.61 -0.13
CA ARG A 241 -5.28 6.83 -0.70
C ARG A 241 -5.47 8.25 -1.18
N GLU A 242 -4.73 9.18 -0.59
CA GLU A 242 -4.72 10.61 -0.89
C GLU A 242 -3.89 10.96 -2.14
N GLY A 243 -3.20 9.98 -2.75
CA GLY A 243 -2.46 10.17 -4.00
C GLY A 243 -1.13 10.93 -3.86
N LYS A 244 -0.63 11.18 -2.65
CA LYS A 244 0.60 11.95 -2.45
C LYS A 244 1.82 11.24 -3.01
N LEU A 245 1.89 9.92 -2.88
CA LEU A 245 2.99 9.13 -3.40
C LEU A 245 2.91 9.02 -4.92
N THR A 246 1.73 8.86 -5.51
CA THR A 246 1.59 8.86 -6.97
C THR A 246 1.89 10.24 -7.56
N ASP A 247 1.52 11.34 -6.90
CA ASP A 247 1.95 12.69 -7.25
C ASP A 247 3.47 12.87 -7.17
N LEU A 248 4.10 12.29 -6.15
CA LEU A 248 5.57 12.29 -6.04
C LEU A 248 6.20 11.52 -7.21
N LEU A 249 5.69 10.33 -7.52
CA LEU A 249 6.16 9.53 -8.66
C LEU A 249 5.96 10.26 -10.00
N LEU A 250 4.85 11.00 -10.14
CA LEU A 250 4.58 11.87 -11.29
C LEU A 250 5.65 12.97 -11.43
N LYS A 251 5.96 13.67 -10.33
CA LYS A 251 7.03 14.70 -10.31
C LYS A 251 8.40 14.11 -10.65
N LEU A 252 8.68 12.88 -10.20
CA LEU A 252 9.89 12.14 -10.52
C LEU A 252 9.91 11.56 -11.94
N LYS A 253 8.77 11.64 -12.66
CA LYS A 253 8.54 10.94 -13.94
C LYS A 253 8.92 9.46 -13.85
N LEU A 254 8.54 8.81 -12.76
CA LEU A 254 8.82 7.42 -12.47
C LEU A 254 7.53 6.59 -12.59
N PRO A 255 7.35 5.81 -13.67
CA PRO A 255 6.18 4.97 -13.83
C PRO A 255 6.02 3.94 -12.71
N LEU A 256 4.78 3.61 -12.38
CA LEU A 256 4.40 2.64 -11.37
C LEU A 256 3.72 1.43 -12.03
N ALA A 257 4.29 0.24 -11.83
CA ALA A 257 3.63 -1.04 -12.05
C ALA A 257 3.00 -1.51 -10.75
N SER A 258 1.67 -1.64 -10.71
CA SER A 258 0.95 -2.22 -9.58
C SER A 258 0.41 -3.60 -9.94
N TRP A 259 1.02 -4.64 -9.38
CA TRP A 259 0.66 -6.03 -9.67
C TRP A 259 -0.27 -6.60 -8.60
N PHE A 260 -1.52 -6.83 -8.97
CA PHE A 260 -2.56 -7.39 -8.11
C PHE A 260 -2.59 -8.92 -8.16
N VAL A 261 -2.62 -9.51 -6.97
CA VAL A 261 -2.96 -10.93 -6.73
C VAL A 261 -4.20 -11.08 -5.84
N ASP A 262 -4.72 -9.96 -5.33
CA ASP A 262 -6.03 -9.82 -4.71
C ASP A 262 -6.93 -8.86 -5.49
N ASN A 263 -8.23 -8.91 -5.24
CA ASN A 263 -9.20 -8.17 -6.05
C ASN A 263 -8.89 -6.65 -6.02
N PRO A 264 -8.51 -6.04 -7.15
CA PRO A 264 -8.17 -4.61 -7.21
C PRO A 264 -9.37 -3.74 -6.83
N HIS A 265 -10.61 -4.19 -7.00
CA HIS A 265 -11.80 -3.47 -6.56
C HIS A 265 -11.81 -3.22 -5.05
N LEU A 266 -11.49 -4.26 -4.25
CA LEU A 266 -11.48 -4.18 -2.79
C LEU A 266 -10.27 -3.39 -2.29
N VAL A 267 -9.13 -3.54 -2.96
CA VAL A 267 -7.89 -2.83 -2.59
C VAL A 267 -8.00 -1.34 -2.93
N LEU A 268 -8.49 -1.02 -4.14
CA LEU A 268 -8.58 0.34 -4.65
C LEU A 268 -9.93 1.02 -4.32
N TYR A 269 -10.75 0.41 -3.45
CA TYR A 269 -12.12 0.83 -3.15
C TYR A 269 -12.27 2.33 -2.86
N ARG A 270 -11.26 2.96 -2.24
CA ARG A 270 -11.33 4.34 -1.74
C ARG A 270 -10.34 5.31 -2.38
N TYR A 271 -9.67 4.92 -3.46
CA TYR A 271 -8.74 5.82 -4.12
C TYR A 271 -9.53 6.76 -5.04
N LYS A 272 -9.67 8.02 -4.64
CA LYS A 272 -10.49 9.02 -5.34
C LYS A 272 -9.68 9.91 -6.29
N ASP A 273 -8.42 10.15 -5.97
CA ASP A 273 -7.56 11.14 -6.65
C ASP A 273 -6.17 10.55 -6.94
N ILE A 274 -6.09 9.36 -7.54
CA ILE A 274 -4.80 8.87 -8.04
C ILE A 274 -4.56 9.53 -9.39
N SER A 275 -3.40 10.19 -9.58
CA SER A 275 -2.89 10.48 -10.92
C SER A 275 -2.57 9.17 -11.64
N PRO A 276 -3.42 8.68 -12.56
CA PRO A 276 -3.25 7.37 -13.17
C PRO A 276 -2.27 7.43 -14.35
N GLU A 277 -1.80 8.62 -14.72
CA GLU A 277 -1.05 8.88 -15.96
C GLU A 277 0.21 8.05 -16.06
N LEU A 278 0.90 7.82 -14.95
CA LEU A 278 2.10 7.01 -14.88
C LEU A 278 1.89 5.65 -14.19
N THR A 279 0.63 5.23 -14.00
CA THR A 279 0.31 3.97 -13.32
C THR A 279 -0.19 2.93 -14.32
N ALA A 280 0.40 1.74 -14.29
CA ALA A 280 -0.09 0.55 -14.95
C ALA A 280 -0.57 -0.49 -13.92
N ILE A 281 -1.80 -0.97 -14.12
CA ILE A 281 -2.43 -2.00 -13.31
C ILE A 281 -2.24 -3.35 -13.99
N PHE A 282 -1.73 -4.34 -13.25
CA PHE A 282 -1.66 -5.73 -13.71
C PHE A 282 -2.58 -6.58 -12.83
N THR A 283 -3.63 -7.16 -13.41
CA THR A 283 -4.67 -7.91 -12.68
C THR A 283 -4.68 -9.38 -13.08
N TYR A 284 -4.86 -10.27 -12.10
CA TYR A 284 -4.95 -11.72 -12.32
C TYR A 284 -6.28 -12.18 -12.92
N ASP A 285 -7.30 -11.31 -12.94
CA ASP A 285 -8.64 -11.60 -13.48
C ASP A 285 -8.97 -10.57 -14.57
N ALA A 286 -9.21 -11.08 -15.79
CA ALA A 286 -9.56 -10.27 -16.95
C ALA A 286 -10.89 -9.52 -16.79
N GLY A 287 -11.80 -10.00 -15.93
CA GLY A 287 -13.04 -9.30 -15.63
C GLY A 287 -12.84 -7.99 -14.87
N ASN A 288 -11.65 -7.73 -14.32
CA ASN A 288 -11.33 -6.44 -13.72
C ASN A 288 -10.85 -5.39 -14.73
N LEU A 289 -10.64 -5.73 -16.01
CA LEU A 289 -10.08 -4.78 -16.98
C LEU A 289 -11.01 -3.58 -17.18
N GLU A 290 -12.27 -3.84 -17.53
CA GLU A 290 -13.29 -2.80 -17.74
C GLU A 290 -13.56 -2.01 -16.45
N ILE A 291 -13.69 -2.71 -15.32
CA ILE A 291 -13.92 -2.09 -14.00
C ILE A 291 -12.79 -1.10 -13.66
N MET A 292 -11.53 -1.43 -13.94
CA MET A 292 -10.41 -0.52 -13.67
C MET A 292 -10.36 0.63 -14.68
N HIS A 293 -10.71 0.39 -15.94
CA HIS A 293 -10.84 1.47 -16.94
C HIS A 293 -11.92 2.49 -16.54
N ASP A 294 -13.08 2.02 -16.07
CA ASP A 294 -14.16 2.87 -15.58
C ASP A 294 -13.76 3.68 -14.34
N LYS A 295 -12.81 3.17 -13.54
CA LYS A 295 -12.19 3.90 -12.43
C LYS A 295 -11.10 4.90 -12.86
N GLY A 296 -10.88 5.09 -14.16
CA GLY A 296 -9.96 6.09 -14.71
C GLY A 296 -8.54 5.60 -14.99
N TYR A 297 -8.25 4.31 -14.83
CA TYR A 297 -6.93 3.77 -15.20
C TYR A 297 -6.84 3.53 -16.70
N GLY A 298 -6.00 4.30 -17.40
CA GLY A 298 -5.80 4.11 -18.85
C GLY A 298 -4.99 2.86 -19.20
N ASN A 299 -4.11 2.41 -18.30
CA ASN A 299 -3.18 1.31 -18.55
C ASN A 299 -3.51 0.12 -17.64
N VAL A 300 -4.35 -0.80 -18.12
CA VAL A 300 -4.77 -1.99 -17.37
C VAL A 300 -4.46 -3.23 -18.19
N PHE A 301 -3.76 -4.20 -17.61
CA PHE A 301 -3.28 -5.39 -18.29
C PHE A 301 -3.67 -6.65 -17.52
N TYR A 302 -4.11 -7.67 -18.26
CA TYR A 302 -4.30 -9.00 -17.72
C TYR A 302 -2.94 -9.67 -17.53
N LEU A 303 -2.68 -10.15 -16.31
CA LEU A 303 -1.46 -10.86 -15.94
C LEU A 303 -1.83 -11.96 -14.93
N PRO A 304 -2.09 -13.20 -15.39
CA PRO A 304 -2.55 -14.27 -14.52
C PRO A 304 -1.47 -14.68 -13.52
N LEU A 305 -1.89 -15.43 -12.49
CA LEU A 305 -0.96 -16.08 -11.57
C LEU A 305 -0.02 -17.06 -12.31
N ALA A 306 0.99 -17.53 -11.59
CA ALA A 306 2.07 -18.37 -12.10
C ALA A 306 2.69 -19.13 -10.93
N THR A 307 3.71 -19.96 -11.17
CA THR A 307 4.47 -20.63 -10.10
C THR A 307 5.95 -20.24 -10.10
N ASP A 308 6.60 -20.38 -8.94
CA ASP A 308 8.06 -20.39 -8.86
C ASP A 308 8.55 -21.85 -8.93
N PRO A 309 9.10 -22.31 -10.07
CA PRO A 309 9.47 -23.71 -10.27
C PRO A 309 10.67 -24.14 -9.41
N CYS A 310 11.37 -23.21 -8.75
CA CYS A 310 12.41 -23.55 -7.78
C CYS A 310 11.85 -23.87 -6.39
N ARG A 311 10.70 -23.27 -6.04
CA ARG A 311 9.99 -23.46 -4.76
C ARG A 311 8.99 -24.61 -4.86
N PHE A 312 8.14 -24.58 -5.87
CA PHE A 312 7.17 -25.62 -6.17
C PHE A 312 7.75 -26.57 -7.22
N LYS A 313 8.37 -27.64 -6.76
CA LYS A 313 9.00 -28.66 -7.61
C LYS A 313 8.73 -30.07 -7.11
N ALA A 314 8.75 -31.01 -8.04
CA ALA A 314 8.67 -32.43 -7.74
C ALA A 314 9.88 -32.92 -6.92
N GLY A 315 9.66 -34.01 -6.17
CA GLY A 315 10.72 -34.74 -5.46
C GLY A 315 10.98 -34.30 -4.02
N ILE A 316 10.24 -33.32 -3.49
CA ILE A 316 10.29 -32.95 -2.08
C ILE A 316 9.55 -34.00 -1.24
N LYS A 317 10.18 -34.50 -0.18
CA LYS A 317 9.62 -35.57 0.67
C LYS A 317 8.56 -35.02 1.64
N GLY A 318 7.32 -35.46 1.49
CA GLY A 318 6.23 -35.19 2.44
C GLY A 318 6.18 -36.15 3.63
N LYS A 319 5.27 -35.86 4.58
CA LYS A 319 5.05 -36.67 5.79
C LYS A 319 4.03 -37.78 5.52
N ASN A 320 4.24 -39.01 6.04
CA ASN A 320 3.30 -40.12 5.82
C ASN A 320 1.86 -39.83 6.30
N SER A 321 1.72 -39.00 7.34
CA SER A 321 0.42 -38.54 7.84
C SER A 321 -0.37 -37.67 6.86
N TRP A 322 0.26 -37.18 5.79
CA TRP A 322 -0.39 -36.35 4.75
C TRP A 322 -0.99 -37.16 3.61
N ARG A 323 -0.81 -38.49 3.59
CA ARG A 323 -1.31 -39.34 2.50
C ARG A 323 -2.83 -39.41 2.53
N ALA A 324 -3.46 -39.10 1.39
CA ALA A 324 -4.91 -39.18 1.24
C ALA A 324 -5.32 -39.59 -0.18
N LYS A 325 -6.52 -40.15 -0.35
CA LYS A 325 -7.10 -40.32 -1.69
C LYS A 325 -7.50 -38.97 -2.29
N VAL A 326 -8.07 -38.11 -1.45
CA VAL A 326 -8.41 -36.74 -1.82
C VAL A 326 -8.05 -35.82 -0.67
N SER A 327 -7.44 -34.70 -0.99
CA SER A 327 -7.18 -33.63 -0.03
C SER A 327 -7.71 -32.29 -0.51
N PHE A 328 -8.09 -31.42 0.41
CA PHE A 328 -8.42 -30.03 0.14
C PHE A 328 -7.57 -29.12 1.02
N VAL A 329 -7.03 -28.03 0.46
CA VAL A 329 -6.25 -27.02 1.19
C VAL A 329 -6.92 -25.65 1.06
N GLY A 330 -7.50 -25.16 2.14
CA GLY A 330 -8.09 -23.84 2.18
C GLY A 330 -8.88 -23.54 3.45
N ASN A 331 -9.01 -22.25 3.74
CA ASN A 331 -9.77 -21.80 4.90
C ASN A 331 -11.28 -22.03 4.72
N SER A 332 -11.97 -22.26 5.83
CA SER A 332 -13.42 -22.39 5.93
C SER A 332 -14.14 -21.08 5.62
N MET A 333 -13.46 -19.94 5.78
CA MET A 333 -14.00 -18.57 5.75
C MET A 333 -14.93 -18.23 6.92
N ALA A 334 -15.06 -19.09 7.94
CA ALA A 334 -15.90 -18.81 9.11
C ALA A 334 -15.47 -17.52 9.82
N ASP A 335 -14.18 -17.38 10.14
CA ASP A 335 -13.65 -16.20 10.82
C ASP A 335 -13.71 -14.94 9.94
N ALA A 336 -13.43 -15.08 8.64
CA ALA A 336 -13.52 -13.97 7.70
C ALA A 336 -14.94 -13.39 7.62
N VAL A 337 -15.96 -14.26 7.55
CA VAL A 337 -17.37 -13.88 7.58
C VAL A 337 -17.73 -13.26 8.93
N ALA A 338 -17.34 -13.87 10.04
CA ALA A 338 -17.62 -13.32 11.38
C ALA A 338 -17.04 -11.92 11.56
N ASN A 339 -15.78 -11.71 11.18
CA ASN A 339 -15.09 -10.42 11.31
C ASN A 339 -15.70 -9.34 10.43
N THR A 340 -16.04 -9.67 9.17
CA THR A 340 -16.67 -8.71 8.26
C THR A 340 -18.12 -8.41 8.63
N LEU A 341 -18.86 -9.37 9.18
CA LEU A 341 -20.20 -9.14 9.73
C LEU A 341 -20.15 -8.15 10.91
N LEU A 342 -19.19 -8.33 11.82
CA LEU A 342 -18.95 -7.39 12.93
C LEU A 342 -18.53 -6.01 12.44
N GLY A 343 -17.63 -5.93 11.45
CA GLY A 343 -17.14 -4.69 10.87
C GLY A 343 -18.22 -3.90 10.12
N ALA A 344 -19.11 -4.59 9.40
CA ALA A 344 -20.15 -3.97 8.59
C ALA A 344 -21.26 -3.33 9.44
N LYS A 345 -21.48 -3.80 10.68
CA LYS A 345 -22.48 -3.27 11.63
C LYS A 345 -23.87 -3.10 10.98
N LEU A 346 -24.34 -4.17 10.34
CA LEU A 346 -25.51 -4.12 9.47
C LEU A 346 -26.80 -3.77 10.22
N PRO A 347 -27.68 -2.94 9.63
CA PRO A 347 -29.06 -2.80 10.06
C PRO A 347 -29.79 -4.16 10.10
N ALA A 348 -30.77 -4.32 11.01
CA ALA A 348 -31.43 -5.60 11.27
C ALA A 348 -32.10 -6.22 10.02
N ASN A 349 -32.66 -5.40 9.13
CA ASN A 349 -33.28 -5.84 7.89
C ASN A 349 -32.29 -6.47 6.90
N ILE A 350 -31.02 -6.03 6.91
CA ILE A 350 -29.95 -6.58 6.08
C ILE A 350 -29.25 -7.74 6.79
N SER A 351 -29.00 -7.59 8.10
CA SER A 351 -28.37 -8.63 8.94
C SER A 351 -29.16 -9.95 8.94
N ASN A 352 -30.49 -9.90 8.85
CA ASN A 352 -31.29 -11.13 8.77
C ASN A 352 -31.29 -11.80 7.38
N LYS A 353 -30.72 -11.15 6.36
CA LYS A 353 -30.77 -11.60 4.95
C LYS A 353 -29.42 -11.72 4.26
N TYR A 354 -28.30 -11.31 4.89
CA TYR A 354 -26.99 -11.28 4.21
C TYR A 354 -26.58 -12.64 3.63
N GLN A 355 -26.95 -13.75 4.29
CA GLN A 355 -26.66 -15.10 3.78
C GLN A 355 -27.40 -15.39 2.48
N GLN A 356 -28.67 -14.99 2.39
CA GLN A 356 -29.45 -15.12 1.17
C GLN A 356 -28.87 -14.22 0.07
N LEU A 357 -28.58 -12.95 0.38
CA LEU A 357 -28.00 -12.01 -0.57
C LEU A 357 -26.65 -12.50 -1.11
N ALA A 358 -25.81 -13.10 -0.25
CA ALA A 358 -24.55 -13.73 -0.65
C ALA A 358 -24.75 -14.98 -1.51
N ALA A 359 -25.79 -15.78 -1.25
CA ALA A 359 -26.14 -16.92 -2.11
C ALA A 359 -26.56 -16.46 -3.51
N GLU A 360 -27.38 -15.41 -3.60
CA GLU A 360 -27.82 -14.84 -4.88
C GLU A 360 -26.64 -14.20 -5.63
N PHE A 361 -25.75 -13.49 -4.94
CA PHE A 361 -24.49 -12.99 -5.52
C PHE A 361 -23.58 -14.14 -5.96
N CYS A 362 -23.54 -15.28 -5.24
CA CYS A 362 -22.71 -16.42 -5.63
C CYS A 362 -23.07 -16.95 -7.02
N GLU A 363 -24.37 -17.03 -7.32
CA GLU A 363 -24.94 -17.52 -8.59
C GLU A 363 -24.93 -16.48 -9.72
N SER A 364 -24.75 -15.20 -9.40
CA SER A 364 -24.67 -14.15 -10.44
C SER A 364 -23.36 -14.24 -11.23
N ALA A 365 -23.38 -13.69 -12.46
CA ALA A 365 -22.18 -13.48 -13.27
C ALA A 365 -21.39 -12.23 -12.86
N ASP A 366 -21.99 -11.38 -12.03
CA ASP A 366 -21.41 -10.09 -11.61
C ASP A 366 -20.16 -10.32 -10.73
N ILE A 367 -19.11 -9.55 -11.02
CA ILE A 367 -17.82 -9.60 -10.29
C ILE A 367 -17.81 -8.61 -9.13
N SER A 368 -18.46 -7.45 -9.33
CA SER A 368 -18.60 -6.41 -8.32
C SER A 368 -19.87 -6.65 -7.49
N VAL A 369 -19.72 -6.63 -6.16
CA VAL A 369 -20.86 -6.64 -5.24
C VAL A 369 -21.70 -5.39 -5.46
N GLU A 370 -21.09 -4.22 -5.60
CA GLU A 370 -21.78 -2.95 -5.84
C GLU A 370 -22.68 -3.02 -7.08
N GLU A 371 -22.14 -3.44 -8.23
CA GLU A 371 -22.92 -3.53 -9.48
C GLU A 371 -24.02 -4.59 -9.41
N TYR A 372 -23.77 -5.73 -8.76
CA TYR A 372 -24.80 -6.73 -8.50
C TYR A 372 -25.97 -6.14 -7.68
N PHE A 373 -25.67 -5.42 -6.60
CA PHE A 373 -26.68 -4.82 -5.73
C PHE A 373 -27.40 -3.65 -6.41
N LYS A 374 -26.70 -2.83 -7.18
CA LYS A 374 -27.29 -1.76 -8.00
C LYS A 374 -28.36 -2.28 -8.95
N LYS A 375 -28.11 -3.44 -9.57
CA LYS A 375 -29.03 -4.08 -10.52
C LYS A 375 -30.19 -4.82 -9.85
N ASN A 376 -29.90 -5.59 -8.79
CA ASN A 376 -30.84 -6.58 -8.26
C ASN A 376 -31.46 -6.20 -6.91
N HIS A 377 -30.80 -5.34 -6.13
CA HIS A 377 -31.21 -4.95 -4.78
C HIS A 377 -30.91 -3.45 -4.49
N PRO A 378 -31.42 -2.51 -5.31
CA PRO A 378 -31.08 -1.09 -5.18
C PRO A 378 -31.42 -0.51 -3.80
N GLN A 379 -32.49 -0.99 -3.16
CA GLN A 379 -32.87 -0.62 -1.79
C GLN A 379 -31.83 -1.03 -0.74
N VAL A 380 -31.10 -2.12 -0.96
CA VAL A 380 -30.01 -2.51 -0.06
C VAL A 380 -28.80 -1.63 -0.34
N LEU A 381 -28.47 -1.37 -1.61
CA LEU A 381 -27.37 -0.48 -1.97
C LEU A 381 -27.54 0.92 -1.35
N GLU A 382 -28.73 1.51 -1.46
CA GLU A 382 -29.06 2.81 -0.85
C GLU A 382 -28.82 2.81 0.67
N ALA A 383 -29.19 1.72 1.36
CA ALA A 383 -28.95 1.57 2.78
C ALA A 383 -27.46 1.45 3.13
N ILE A 384 -26.65 0.81 2.27
CA ILE A 384 -25.19 0.72 2.42
C ILE A 384 -24.51 2.06 2.13
N GLU A 385 -24.99 2.81 1.14
CA GLU A 385 -24.48 4.15 0.83
C GLU A 385 -24.61 5.12 2.01
N GLY A 386 -25.67 4.95 2.81
CA GLY A 386 -25.91 5.67 4.06
C GLY A 386 -25.01 5.29 5.25
N PHE A 387 -24.09 4.33 5.10
CA PHE A 387 -23.16 3.96 6.18
C PHE A 387 -22.20 5.10 6.53
N ALA A 388 -21.89 5.22 7.82
CA ALA A 388 -21.14 6.36 8.37
C ALA A 388 -19.66 6.37 7.97
N THR A 389 -19.07 5.18 7.75
CA THR A 389 -17.68 5.06 7.32
C THR A 389 -17.56 4.12 6.12
N ASP A 390 -16.61 4.42 5.23
CA ASP A 390 -16.34 3.52 4.09
C ASP A 390 -15.74 2.18 4.55
N GLU A 391 -15.19 2.08 5.76
CA GLU A 391 -14.79 0.80 6.35
C GLU A 391 -15.98 -0.13 6.57
N GLN A 392 -17.14 0.43 6.95
CA GLN A 392 -18.38 -0.35 7.05
C GLN A 392 -18.83 -0.82 5.66
N LYS A 393 -18.73 0.04 4.64
CA LYS A 393 -19.11 -0.29 3.25
C LYS A 393 -18.21 -1.40 2.69
N LEU A 394 -16.89 -1.26 2.84
CA LEU A 394 -15.93 -2.28 2.46
C LEU A 394 -16.16 -3.59 3.23
N SER A 395 -16.46 -3.51 4.52
CA SER A 395 -16.79 -4.70 5.33
C SER A 395 -18.04 -5.40 4.81
N PHE A 396 -19.05 -4.66 4.33
CA PHE A 396 -20.24 -5.25 3.71
C PHE A 396 -19.91 -5.96 2.40
N GLU A 397 -19.18 -5.33 1.48
CA GLU A 397 -18.78 -5.97 0.22
C GLU A 397 -17.94 -7.23 0.45
N ALA A 398 -16.99 -7.14 1.40
CA ALA A 398 -16.19 -8.27 1.82
C ALA A 398 -17.06 -9.38 2.44
N LEU A 399 -18.03 -9.03 3.31
CA LEU A 399 -18.96 -9.99 3.90
C LEU A 399 -19.73 -10.77 2.84
N ILE A 400 -20.35 -10.09 1.87
CA ILE A 400 -21.09 -10.76 0.78
C ILE A 400 -20.16 -11.71 0.01
N THR A 401 -18.96 -11.25 -0.33
CA THR A 401 -17.97 -12.03 -1.09
C THR A 401 -17.48 -13.27 -0.33
N TRP A 402 -17.16 -13.11 0.96
CA TRP A 402 -16.65 -14.20 1.80
C TRP A 402 -17.75 -15.17 2.20
N GLU A 403 -18.97 -14.71 2.43
CA GLU A 403 -20.11 -15.57 2.70
C GLU A 403 -20.48 -16.39 1.45
N ALA A 404 -20.50 -15.78 0.27
CA ALA A 404 -20.69 -16.49 -1.00
C ALA A 404 -19.61 -17.56 -1.20
N THR A 405 -18.35 -17.22 -0.89
CA THR A 405 -17.23 -18.17 -0.93
C THR A 405 -17.42 -19.31 0.07
N ARG A 406 -17.82 -19.00 1.31
CA ARG A 406 -18.04 -19.98 2.39
C ARG A 406 -19.13 -20.98 1.99
N GLN A 407 -20.27 -20.50 1.53
CA GLN A 407 -21.41 -21.33 1.12
C GLN A 407 -21.03 -22.25 -0.06
N TYR A 408 -20.42 -21.71 -1.11
CA TYR A 408 -19.99 -22.50 -2.26
C TYR A 408 -18.91 -23.54 -1.90
N ARG A 409 -17.92 -23.13 -1.12
CA ARG A 409 -16.86 -24.04 -0.69
C ARG A 409 -17.43 -25.16 0.16
N LEU A 410 -18.29 -24.83 1.13
CA LEU A 410 -18.94 -25.82 1.98
C LEU A 410 -19.78 -26.81 1.16
N SER A 411 -20.51 -26.35 0.14
CA SER A 411 -21.27 -27.26 -0.73
C SER A 411 -20.36 -28.20 -1.52
N CYS A 412 -19.21 -27.71 -2.03
CA CYS A 412 -18.22 -28.58 -2.69
C CYS A 412 -17.62 -29.61 -1.71
N ILE A 413 -17.22 -29.18 -0.51
CA ILE A 413 -16.59 -30.07 0.48
C ILE A 413 -17.56 -31.16 0.96
N LYS A 414 -18.86 -30.85 1.08
CA LYS A 414 -19.88 -31.85 1.43
C LYS A 414 -19.92 -33.01 0.44
N GLU A 415 -19.72 -32.76 -0.85
CA GLU A 415 -19.66 -33.80 -1.89
C GLU A 415 -18.40 -34.68 -1.79
N LEU A 416 -17.38 -34.26 -1.03
CA LEU A 416 -16.15 -35.03 -0.83
C LEU A 416 -16.26 -36.03 0.34
N LEU A 417 -17.19 -35.82 1.29
CA LEU A 417 -17.21 -36.55 2.58
C LEU A 417 -17.34 -38.07 2.42
N SER A 418 -18.02 -38.55 1.37
CA SER A 418 -18.12 -39.99 1.07
C SER A 418 -16.77 -40.63 0.69
N PHE A 419 -15.76 -39.82 0.37
CA PHE A 419 -14.40 -40.25 0.02
C PHE A 419 -13.41 -40.14 1.19
N ASN A 420 -13.86 -39.74 2.39
CA ASN A 420 -13.02 -39.50 3.58
C ASN A 420 -11.83 -38.56 3.29
N PRO A 421 -12.07 -37.29 2.89
CA PRO A 421 -11.03 -36.36 2.47
C PRO A 421 -10.15 -35.93 3.64
N LEU A 422 -8.89 -35.60 3.32
CA LEU A 422 -8.02 -34.84 4.21
C LEU A 422 -8.24 -33.34 3.97
N ILE A 423 -8.80 -32.64 4.95
CA ILE A 423 -9.06 -31.20 4.90
C ILE A 423 -7.99 -30.47 5.69
N VAL A 424 -7.26 -29.60 5.00
CA VAL A 424 -6.20 -28.75 5.55
C VAL A 424 -6.70 -27.31 5.63
N GLY A 425 -6.72 -26.72 6.82
CA GLY A 425 -7.15 -25.33 6.99
C GLY A 425 -7.34 -24.92 8.45
N ASP A 426 -8.15 -23.88 8.68
CA ASP A 426 -8.49 -23.37 10.00
C ASP A 426 -9.52 -24.25 10.74
N CYS A 427 -9.69 -23.97 12.03
CA CYS A 427 -10.60 -24.71 12.91
C CYS A 427 -12.08 -24.48 12.59
N GLY A 428 -12.44 -23.49 11.76
CA GLY A 428 -13.82 -23.26 11.33
C GLY A 428 -14.43 -24.46 10.59
N TRP A 429 -13.60 -25.37 10.04
CA TRP A 429 -14.09 -26.65 9.50
C TRP A 429 -14.84 -27.51 10.52
N HIS A 430 -14.41 -27.52 11.79
CA HIS A 430 -15.11 -28.25 12.87
C HIS A 430 -16.46 -27.61 13.26
N VAL A 431 -16.67 -26.34 12.91
CA VAL A 431 -17.95 -25.65 13.12
C VAL A 431 -18.90 -25.93 11.96
N LEU A 432 -18.37 -26.03 10.73
CA LEU A 432 -19.17 -26.18 9.51
C LEU A 432 -19.53 -27.63 9.16
N LEU A 433 -18.75 -28.60 9.64
CA LEU A 433 -18.89 -30.01 9.32
C LEU A 433 -19.06 -30.85 10.58
N ASP A 434 -19.87 -31.91 10.49
CA ASP A 434 -19.94 -32.92 11.53
C ASP A 434 -18.61 -33.70 11.64
N ASN A 435 -18.30 -34.26 12.82
CA ASN A 435 -17.07 -35.01 13.09
C ASN A 435 -17.03 -36.41 12.44
N LYS A 436 -17.59 -36.59 11.24
CA LYS A 436 -17.66 -37.89 10.53
C LYS A 436 -17.30 -37.73 9.05
N GLY A 437 -16.56 -38.69 8.52
CA GLY A 437 -16.31 -38.80 7.08
C GLY A 437 -15.23 -37.86 6.55
N TRP A 438 -14.29 -37.39 7.37
CA TRP A 438 -13.12 -36.60 6.94
C TRP A 438 -12.01 -36.61 8.00
N HIS A 439 -10.81 -36.20 7.59
CA HIS A 439 -9.64 -36.02 8.46
C HIS A 439 -9.21 -34.56 8.47
N TYR A 440 -8.87 -34.04 9.64
CA TYR A 440 -8.39 -32.67 9.81
C TYR A 440 -6.87 -32.61 9.89
N LEU A 441 -6.31 -31.58 9.25
CA LEU A 441 -4.94 -31.13 9.46
C LEU A 441 -4.98 -29.60 9.57
N SER A 442 -4.26 -29.04 10.55
CA SER A 442 -4.14 -27.59 10.67
C SER A 442 -3.46 -26.98 9.45
N SER A 443 -3.65 -25.68 9.23
CA SER A 443 -3.00 -24.91 8.18
C SER A 443 -1.51 -25.24 8.04
N LEU A 444 -1.09 -25.41 6.78
CA LEU A 444 0.28 -25.69 6.37
C LEU A 444 0.95 -24.41 5.88
N ASP A 445 2.25 -24.31 6.09
CA ASP A 445 3.03 -23.19 5.58
C ASP A 445 3.16 -23.26 4.05
N TYR A 446 2.94 -22.12 3.39
CA TYR A 446 2.92 -22.04 1.93
C TYR A 446 4.26 -22.43 1.30
N TYR A 447 5.38 -22.03 1.91
CA TYR A 447 6.71 -22.21 1.34
C TYR A 447 7.37 -23.52 1.72
N THR A 448 7.16 -23.98 2.96
CA THR A 448 7.92 -25.10 3.54
C THR A 448 7.15 -26.41 3.56
N ASP A 449 5.81 -26.38 3.66
CA ASP A 449 5.00 -27.59 3.72
C ASP A 449 4.31 -27.91 2.39
N LEU A 450 3.66 -26.93 1.74
CA LEU A 450 2.81 -27.19 0.58
C LEU A 450 3.51 -27.88 -0.61
N PRO A 451 4.76 -27.50 -0.98
CA PRO A 451 5.45 -28.18 -2.08
C PRO A 451 5.65 -29.69 -1.85
N ALA A 452 5.82 -30.09 -0.59
CA ALA A 452 5.97 -31.47 -0.17
C ALA A 452 4.62 -32.17 0.05
N PHE A 453 3.57 -31.40 0.36
CA PHE A 453 2.22 -31.89 0.63
C PHE A 453 1.45 -32.24 -0.65
N TYR A 454 1.48 -31.38 -1.67
CA TYR A 454 0.64 -31.57 -2.87
C TYR A 454 0.79 -32.93 -3.57
N PRO A 455 1.98 -33.55 -3.65
CA PRO A 455 2.13 -34.89 -4.24
C PRO A 455 1.66 -36.04 -3.35
N MET A 456 1.23 -35.78 -2.11
CA MET A 456 0.87 -36.81 -1.13
C MET A 456 -0.53 -37.37 -1.32
N SER A 457 -1.36 -36.69 -2.11
CA SER A 457 -2.73 -37.11 -2.42
C SER A 457 -2.87 -37.67 -3.82
N ASP A 458 -3.76 -38.64 -4.00
CA ASP A 458 -4.13 -39.09 -5.35
C ASP A 458 -4.79 -37.95 -6.15
N VAL A 459 -5.66 -37.17 -5.49
CA VAL A 459 -6.32 -35.98 -6.05
C VAL A 459 -6.24 -34.82 -5.06
N SER A 460 -5.60 -33.72 -5.45
CA SER A 460 -5.76 -32.43 -4.76
C SER A 460 -7.02 -31.76 -5.28
N PHE A 461 -8.05 -31.66 -4.45
CA PHE A 461 -9.29 -30.99 -4.80
C PHE A 461 -9.15 -29.47 -4.64
N ASN A 462 -9.69 -28.73 -5.59
CA ASN A 462 -9.74 -27.27 -5.60
C ASN A 462 -11.16 -26.79 -5.90
N CYS A 463 -11.58 -25.75 -5.18
CA CYS A 463 -12.74 -24.95 -5.51
C CYS A 463 -12.40 -23.47 -5.32
N THR A 464 -12.62 -22.67 -6.34
CA THR A 464 -12.16 -21.29 -6.40
C THR A 464 -13.05 -20.36 -5.57
N SER A 465 -12.45 -19.34 -4.95
CA SER A 465 -13.21 -18.34 -4.18
C SER A 465 -14.14 -17.57 -5.11
N ARG A 466 -15.30 -17.16 -4.59
CA ARG A 466 -16.30 -16.40 -5.36
C ARG A 466 -15.91 -14.96 -5.64
N GLN A 467 -14.78 -14.49 -5.11
CA GLN A 467 -14.13 -13.26 -5.57
C GLN A 467 -13.51 -13.39 -6.99
N MET A 468 -13.24 -14.63 -7.44
CA MET A 468 -12.61 -14.92 -8.74
C MET A 468 -13.64 -15.64 -9.62
N LYS A 469 -14.56 -14.89 -10.23
CA LYS A 469 -15.65 -15.49 -11.01
C LYS A 469 -15.12 -16.15 -12.29
N GLY A 470 -14.23 -15.47 -13.00
CA GLY A 470 -13.63 -15.95 -14.25
C GLY A 470 -12.21 -16.50 -14.12
N ALA A 471 -11.42 -16.02 -13.14
CA ALA A 471 -10.02 -16.38 -12.99
C ALA A 471 -9.77 -17.69 -12.24
N VAL A 472 -8.52 -18.16 -12.32
CA VAL A 472 -8.02 -19.36 -11.64
C VAL A 472 -7.12 -18.99 -10.47
N ASN A 473 -7.12 -19.82 -9.42
CA ASN A 473 -6.29 -19.58 -8.25
C ASN A 473 -4.91 -20.25 -8.33
N GLN A 474 -4.05 -19.89 -7.39
CA GLN A 474 -2.64 -20.30 -7.33
C GLN A 474 -2.42 -21.83 -7.41
N ARG A 475 -3.33 -22.65 -6.84
CA ARG A 475 -3.17 -24.11 -6.76
C ARG A 475 -3.16 -24.77 -8.14
N ILE A 476 -3.78 -24.14 -9.14
CA ILE A 476 -3.79 -24.63 -10.52
C ILE A 476 -2.38 -24.73 -11.09
N PHE A 477 -1.46 -23.86 -10.65
CA PHE A 477 -0.06 -23.87 -11.07
C PHE A 477 0.80 -24.70 -10.11
N ASP A 478 0.64 -24.51 -8.80
CA ASP A 478 1.56 -25.10 -7.82
C ASP A 478 1.40 -26.62 -7.68
N VAL A 479 0.17 -27.15 -7.75
CA VAL A 479 -0.07 -28.59 -7.59
C VAL A 479 0.61 -29.39 -8.71
N PRO A 480 0.40 -29.09 -10.00
CA PRO A 480 1.12 -29.79 -11.07
C PRO A 480 2.62 -29.51 -11.07
N ALA A 481 3.07 -28.30 -10.68
CA ALA A 481 4.49 -27.97 -10.56
C ALA A 481 5.23 -28.92 -9.59
N CYS A 482 4.56 -29.31 -8.51
CA CYS A 482 5.04 -30.32 -7.56
C CYS A 482 4.88 -31.77 -8.02
N GLY A 483 4.24 -32.02 -9.17
CA GLY A 483 3.91 -33.36 -9.67
C GLY A 483 2.65 -33.96 -9.04
N GLY A 484 1.82 -33.14 -8.39
CA GLY A 484 0.49 -33.53 -7.92
C GLY A 484 -0.56 -33.45 -9.03
N PHE A 485 -1.68 -34.15 -8.85
CA PHE A 485 -2.84 -34.04 -9.72
C PHE A 485 -3.91 -33.17 -9.07
N ILE A 486 -4.50 -32.26 -9.84
CA ILE A 486 -5.55 -31.34 -9.37
C ILE A 486 -6.87 -31.58 -10.09
N LEU A 487 -7.96 -31.61 -9.31
CA LEU A 487 -9.33 -31.51 -9.80
C LEU A 487 -9.90 -30.16 -9.35
N THR A 488 -10.39 -29.35 -10.27
CA THR A 488 -10.84 -27.98 -9.99
C THR A 488 -12.25 -27.70 -10.51
N ASP A 489 -12.89 -26.67 -10.00
CA ASP A 489 -14.04 -26.05 -10.67
C ASP A 489 -13.64 -25.40 -11.99
N TYR A 490 -14.53 -25.47 -12.99
CA TYR A 490 -14.35 -24.79 -14.27
C TYR A 490 -14.44 -23.27 -14.09
N ARG A 491 -13.52 -22.57 -14.75
CA ARG A 491 -13.43 -21.10 -14.80
C ARG A 491 -13.16 -20.70 -16.24
N GLU A 492 -13.83 -19.68 -16.74
CA GLU A 492 -13.75 -19.30 -18.16
C GLU A 492 -12.31 -19.01 -18.61
N GLN A 493 -11.51 -18.34 -17.77
CA GLN A 493 -10.13 -18.00 -18.12
C GLN A 493 -9.18 -19.21 -18.05
N MET A 494 -9.63 -20.37 -17.59
CA MET A 494 -8.83 -21.61 -17.58
C MET A 494 -8.42 -22.02 -19.00
N GLU A 495 -9.30 -21.84 -19.99
CA GLU A 495 -9.07 -22.29 -21.36
C GLU A 495 -7.96 -21.47 -22.07
N ASN A 496 -7.66 -20.28 -21.56
CA ASN A 496 -6.54 -19.46 -22.02
C ASN A 496 -5.19 -19.91 -21.43
N LEU A 497 -5.21 -20.79 -20.44
CA LEU A 497 -4.04 -21.24 -19.67
C LEU A 497 -3.73 -22.71 -19.93
N PHE A 498 -4.76 -23.54 -20.05
CA PHE A 498 -4.63 -24.99 -20.15
C PHE A 498 -5.64 -25.57 -21.13
N GLU A 499 -5.23 -26.63 -21.82
CA GLU A 499 -6.12 -27.42 -22.67
C GLU A 499 -7.00 -28.35 -21.82
N PRO A 500 -8.35 -28.18 -21.80
CA PRO A 500 -9.24 -29.03 -21.01
C PRO A 500 -9.13 -30.52 -21.37
N GLU A 501 -9.30 -31.40 -20.38
CA GLU A 501 -9.18 -32.88 -20.46
C GLU A 501 -7.77 -33.42 -20.82
N ASN A 502 -6.86 -32.56 -21.29
CA ASN A 502 -5.47 -32.91 -21.63
C ASN A 502 -4.46 -32.39 -20.61
N GLU A 503 -4.60 -31.14 -20.19
CA GLU A 503 -3.71 -30.47 -19.23
C GLU A 503 -4.43 -30.20 -17.90
N ILE A 504 -5.76 -30.07 -17.89
CA ILE A 504 -6.53 -29.83 -16.67
C ILE A 504 -7.85 -30.59 -16.66
N ILE A 505 -8.24 -31.15 -15.51
CA ILE A 505 -9.56 -31.75 -15.31
C ILE A 505 -10.40 -30.82 -14.42
N SER A 506 -11.62 -30.54 -14.86
CA SER A 506 -12.55 -29.69 -14.11
C SER A 506 -13.96 -30.26 -14.01
N TYR A 507 -14.70 -29.82 -12.99
CA TYR A 507 -16.16 -30.03 -12.85
C TYR A 507 -16.89 -28.69 -13.06
N ARG A 508 -18.11 -28.73 -13.62
CA ARG A 508 -18.87 -27.49 -13.94
C ARG A 508 -19.85 -27.10 -12.84
N ASN A 509 -20.36 -28.06 -12.09
CA ASN A 509 -21.28 -27.82 -10.99
C ASN A 509 -21.02 -28.78 -9.82
N VAL A 510 -21.53 -28.42 -8.64
CA VAL A 510 -21.30 -29.17 -7.40
C VAL A 510 -21.79 -30.63 -7.51
N LYS A 511 -22.90 -30.88 -8.22
CA LYS A 511 -23.50 -32.22 -8.33
C LYS A 511 -22.64 -33.19 -9.16
N GLU A 512 -21.72 -32.69 -9.99
CA GLU A 512 -20.79 -33.51 -10.77
C GLU A 512 -19.58 -34.00 -9.96
N ILE A 513 -19.30 -33.36 -8.82
CA ILE A 513 -18.08 -33.61 -8.03
C ILE A 513 -17.90 -35.11 -7.73
N PRO A 514 -18.91 -35.85 -7.22
CA PRO A 514 -18.70 -37.26 -6.89
C PRO A 514 -18.29 -38.11 -8.10
N GLN A 515 -18.95 -37.92 -9.24
CA GLN A 515 -18.69 -38.69 -10.47
C GLN A 515 -17.29 -38.38 -11.04
N VAL A 516 -16.94 -37.09 -11.14
CA VAL A 516 -15.65 -36.67 -11.69
C VAL A 516 -14.50 -37.06 -10.76
N LEU A 517 -14.69 -36.93 -9.45
CA LEU A 517 -13.71 -37.35 -8.45
C LEU A 517 -13.48 -38.87 -8.49
N GLU A 518 -14.56 -39.66 -8.58
CA GLU A 518 -14.44 -41.12 -8.69
C GLU A 518 -13.68 -41.55 -9.95
N ARG A 519 -13.97 -40.90 -11.10
CA ARG A 519 -13.21 -41.06 -12.36
C ARG A 519 -11.73 -40.77 -12.12
N CYS A 520 -11.42 -39.64 -11.48
CA CYS A 520 -10.05 -39.23 -11.22
C CYS A 520 -9.32 -40.21 -10.29
N ILE A 521 -9.94 -40.69 -9.22
CA ILE A 521 -9.35 -41.63 -8.25
C ILE A 521 -9.04 -42.98 -8.92
N LYS A 522 -9.94 -43.50 -9.76
CA LYS A 522 -9.77 -44.82 -10.42
C LYS A 522 -8.68 -44.81 -11.49
N ASP A 523 -8.51 -43.71 -12.21
CA ASP A 523 -7.59 -43.66 -13.36
C ASP A 523 -6.23 -43.01 -13.03
N LYS A 524 -5.32 -43.82 -12.47
CA LYS A 524 -3.94 -43.39 -12.19
C LYS A 524 -3.16 -42.97 -13.44
N LYS A 525 -3.43 -43.58 -14.60
CA LYS A 525 -2.69 -43.28 -15.84
C LYS A 525 -3.10 -41.92 -16.38
N MET A 526 -4.40 -41.61 -16.38
CA MET A 526 -4.91 -40.29 -16.72
C MET A 526 -4.32 -39.23 -15.78
N ARG A 527 -4.35 -39.45 -14.45
CA ARG A 527 -3.78 -38.47 -13.50
C ARG A 527 -2.32 -38.14 -13.80
N ALA A 528 -1.50 -39.17 -14.04
CA ALA A 528 -0.08 -38.99 -14.36
C ALA A 528 0.12 -38.25 -15.70
N ARG A 529 -0.65 -38.61 -16.74
CA ARG A 529 -0.59 -37.95 -18.06
C ARG A 529 -0.97 -36.47 -17.96
N VAL A 530 -2.09 -36.16 -17.32
CA VAL A 530 -2.61 -34.79 -17.22
C VAL A 530 -1.68 -33.91 -16.38
N SER A 531 -1.25 -34.39 -15.20
CA SER A 531 -0.32 -33.64 -14.34
C SER A 531 1.02 -33.36 -15.04
N ALA A 532 1.56 -34.33 -15.78
CA ALA A 532 2.79 -34.12 -16.55
C ALA A 532 2.61 -33.12 -17.71
N ALA A 533 1.45 -33.13 -18.38
CA ALA A 533 1.13 -32.18 -19.43
C ALA A 533 0.98 -30.75 -18.87
N ALA A 534 0.26 -30.58 -17.75
CA ALA A 534 0.18 -29.31 -17.02
C ALA A 534 1.55 -28.80 -16.60
N LEU A 535 2.39 -29.65 -15.98
CA LEU A 535 3.75 -29.28 -15.59
C LEU A 535 4.55 -28.76 -16.80
N LYS A 536 4.46 -29.43 -17.95
CA LYS A 536 5.14 -29.00 -19.18
C LYS A 536 4.63 -27.63 -19.64
N ARG A 537 3.31 -27.40 -19.67
CA ARG A 537 2.72 -26.09 -19.99
C ARG A 537 3.20 -25.01 -19.02
N ILE A 538 3.19 -25.30 -17.73
CA ILE A 538 3.56 -24.34 -16.67
C ILE A 538 5.02 -23.91 -16.81
N LEU A 539 5.95 -24.85 -16.98
CA LEU A 539 7.36 -24.53 -17.16
C LEU A 539 7.62 -23.73 -18.45
N PHE A 540 6.80 -23.94 -19.48
CA PHE A 540 6.93 -23.26 -20.76
C PHE A 540 6.29 -21.86 -20.78
N GLU A 541 5.21 -21.62 -20.03
CA GLU A 541 4.40 -20.39 -20.19
C GLU A 541 3.94 -19.72 -18.89
N HIS A 542 4.02 -20.39 -17.73
CA HIS A 542 3.35 -19.95 -16.49
C HIS A 542 4.26 -19.94 -15.27
N THR A 543 5.49 -19.46 -15.47
CA THR A 543 6.40 -19.12 -14.36
C THR A 543 6.41 -17.61 -14.10
N TYR A 544 6.81 -17.19 -12.90
CA TYR A 544 6.89 -15.76 -12.58
C TYR A 544 7.91 -14.98 -13.44
N GLU A 545 8.92 -15.66 -13.99
CA GLU A 545 9.81 -15.09 -15.01
C GLU A 545 9.04 -14.65 -16.25
N HIS A 546 8.15 -15.50 -16.77
CA HIS A 546 7.31 -15.16 -17.91
C HIS A 546 6.40 -13.97 -17.60
N ARG A 547 5.85 -13.93 -16.37
CA ARG A 547 5.00 -12.80 -15.93
C ARG A 547 5.79 -11.49 -15.84
N LEU A 548 7.00 -11.52 -15.27
CA LEU A 548 7.87 -10.35 -15.19
C LEU A 548 8.33 -9.89 -16.58
N ILE A 549 8.67 -10.80 -17.49
CA ILE A 549 9.00 -10.45 -18.88
C ILE A 549 7.83 -9.71 -19.53
N SER A 550 6.60 -10.25 -19.42
CA SER A 550 5.41 -9.61 -19.94
C SER A 550 5.15 -8.24 -19.30
N LEU A 551 5.26 -8.15 -17.97
CA LEU A 551 5.10 -6.90 -17.23
C LEU A 551 6.10 -5.84 -17.71
N MET A 552 7.38 -6.18 -17.80
CA MET A 552 8.42 -5.27 -18.27
C MET A 552 8.22 -4.82 -19.71
N ASP A 553 7.78 -5.71 -20.60
CA ASP A 553 7.45 -5.38 -22.00
C ASP A 553 6.28 -4.39 -22.08
N LYS A 554 5.20 -4.61 -21.29
CA LYS A 554 4.08 -3.67 -21.20
C LYS A 554 4.52 -2.31 -20.66
N MET A 555 5.29 -2.29 -19.57
CA MET A 555 5.82 -1.04 -18.99
C MET A 555 6.65 -0.25 -20.01
N ARG A 556 7.53 -0.93 -20.75
CA ARG A 556 8.32 -0.30 -21.82
C ARG A 556 7.45 0.26 -22.94
N LYS A 557 6.47 -0.51 -23.43
CA LYS A 557 5.59 -0.07 -24.52
C LYS A 557 4.71 1.11 -24.12
N THR A 558 4.34 1.20 -22.85
CA THR A 558 3.46 2.25 -22.34
C THR A 558 4.22 3.53 -21.97
N PHE A 559 5.42 3.42 -21.39
CA PHE A 559 6.12 4.56 -20.78
C PHE A 559 7.56 4.78 -21.28
N GLY A 560 8.05 3.95 -22.20
CA GLY A 560 9.43 3.96 -22.68
C GLY A 560 9.64 4.59 -24.06
#